data_AF-A0A260YTT5-F1
#
_entry.id   AF-A0A260YTT5-F1
#
_cell.length_a   1.000
_cell.length_b   1.000
_cell.length_c   1.000
_cell.angle_alpha   90.00
_cell.angle_beta   90.00
_cell.angle_gamma   90.00
#
_symmetry.space_group_name_H-M   'P 1'
#
loop_
_entity.id
_entity.type
_entity.pdbx_description
1 polymer ?
#
loop_
_entity_poly.entity_id
_entity_poly.type
_entity_poly.pdbx_seq_one_letter_code
_entity_poly.pdbx_strand_id
1 'polypeptide(L)' 'MGGGDYKVIILKTMPRFSGKTVIITGSSNGIGRSAALLFAQDGANVTITG' A
#
# COMPACT_ATOMS: atom_id res chain seq x y z
N MET A 1 41.22 17.29 -12.35
CA MET A 1 39.77 17.20 -12.56
C MET A 1 39.31 15.85 -12.02
N GLY A 2 38.88 15.81 -10.75
CA GLY A 2 38.45 14.56 -10.12
C GLY A 2 37.01 14.24 -10.50
N GLY A 3 36.80 13.14 -11.24
CA GLY A 3 35.49 12.54 -11.41
C GLY A 3 35.12 11.79 -10.13
N GLY A 4 34.11 12.27 -9.40
CA GLY A 4 33.57 11.58 -8.24
C GLY A 4 32.39 10.69 -8.63
N ASP A 5 32.36 9.48 -8.09
CA ASP A 5 31.29 8.49 -8.33
C ASP A 5 29.96 8.93 -7.69
N TYR A 6 29.03 9.45 -8.48
CA TYR A 6 27.67 9.71 -8.00
C TYR A 6 26.89 8.39 -7.92
N LYS A 7 26.58 7.93 -6.71
CA LYS A 7 25.66 6.80 -6.53
C LYS A 7 24.22 7.25 -6.82
N VAL A 8 23.62 6.70 -7.86
CA VAL A 8 22.18 6.82 -8.10
C VAL A 8 21.46 6.09 -6.98
N ILE A 9 20.78 6.84 -6.10
CA ILE A 9 19.96 6.28 -5.02
C ILE A 9 18.52 6.21 -5.54
N ILE A 10 18.03 5.03 -5.87
CA ILE A 10 16.62 4.84 -6.22
C ILE A 10 15.80 4.94 -4.94
N LEU A 11 15.07 6.04 -4.76
CA LEU A 11 14.14 6.21 -3.64
C LEU A 11 12.85 5.45 -3.94
N LYS A 12 12.59 4.38 -3.17
CA LYS A 12 11.30 3.68 -3.23
C LYS A 12 10.26 4.49 -2.47
N THR A 13 9.20 4.92 -3.14
CA THR A 13 8.07 5.57 -2.48
C THR A 13 7.35 4.58 -1.55
N MET A 14 6.83 5.09 -0.44
CA MET A 14 6.04 4.29 0.49
C MET A 14 4.64 4.01 -0.08
N PRO A 15 4.07 2.81 0.15
CA PRO A 15 2.67 2.54 -0.16
C PRO A 15 1.75 3.55 0.52
N ARG A 16 0.71 3.99 -0.18
CA ARG A 16 -0.17 5.10 0.19
C ARG A 16 -0.78 4.95 1.59
N PHE A 17 -1.11 3.74 2.00
CA PHE A 17 -1.78 3.44 3.27
C PHE A 17 -0.87 2.71 4.27
N SER A 18 0.45 2.78 4.07
CA SER A 18 1.42 2.20 5.01
C SER A 18 1.18 2.72 6.44
N GLY A 19 1.03 1.78 7.38
CA GLY A 19 0.80 2.07 8.80
C GLY A 19 -0.60 2.59 9.13
N LYS A 20 -1.56 2.48 8.21
CA LYS A 20 -2.98 2.78 8.47
C LYS A 20 -3.75 1.48 8.69
N THR A 21 -4.74 1.53 9.58
CA THR A 21 -5.73 0.45 9.76
C THR A 21 -7.03 0.84 9.07
N VAL A 22 -7.61 -0.06 8.29
CA VAL A 22 -8.84 0.16 7.52
C VAL A 22 -9.84 -0.96 7.84
N ILE A 23 -11.11 -0.59 8.11
CA ILE A 23 -12.22 -1.53 8.29
C ILE A 23 -13.12 -1.44 7.07
N ILE A 24 -13.44 -2.57 6.45
CA ILE A 24 -14.29 -2.61 5.25
C ILE A 24 -15.45 -3.58 5.48
N THR A 25 -16.67 -3.05 5.43
CA THR A 25 -17.93 -3.80 5.56
C THR A 25 -18.47 -4.23 4.19
N GLY A 26 -19.36 -5.22 4.15
CA GLY A 26 -19.88 -5.77 2.89
C GLY A 26 -18.78 -6.38 2.01
N SER A 27 -17.72 -6.90 2.63
CA SER A 27 -16.50 -7.33 1.94
C SER A 27 -16.51 -8.79 1.50
N SER A 28 -17.62 -9.51 1.70
CA SER A 28 -17.74 -10.91 1.29
C SER A 28 -17.55 -11.07 -0.23
N ASN A 29 -18.03 -10.11 -1.03
CA ASN A 29 -18.03 -10.17 -2.49
C ASN A 29 -17.98 -8.77 -3.13
N GLY A 30 -17.91 -8.73 -4.46
CA GLY A 30 -18.07 -7.51 -5.26
C GLY A 30 -17.11 -6.40 -4.89
N ILE A 31 -17.63 -5.17 -4.80
CA ILE A 31 -16.83 -3.96 -4.59
C ILE A 31 -16.12 -3.97 -3.23
N GLY A 32 -16.78 -4.44 -2.18
CA GLY A 32 -16.18 -4.51 -0.84
C GLY A 32 -14.94 -5.40 -0.82
N ARG A 33 -15.03 -6.59 -1.45
CA ARG A 33 -13.88 -7.50 -1.61
C ARG A 33 -12.75 -6.85 -2.41
N SER A 34 -13.06 -6.21 -3.54
CA SER A 34 -12.06 -5.54 -4.38
C SER A 34 -11.38 -4.39 -3.65
N ALA A 35 -12.13 -3.59 -2.88
CA ALA A 35 -11.59 -2.51 -2.06
C ALA A 35 -10.63 -3.06 -0.99
N ALA A 36 -11.00 -4.15 -0.31
CA ALA A 36 -10.14 -4.78 0.70
C ALA A 36 -8.79 -5.23 0.15
N LEU A 37 -8.79 -5.82 -1.05
CA LEU A 37 -7.57 -6.21 -1.72
C LEU A 37 -6.70 -5.01 -2.11
N LEU A 38 -7.30 -3.94 -2.64
CA LEU A 38 -6.56 -2.75 -3.04
C LEU A 38 -5.94 -2.02 -1.83
N PHE A 39 -6.68 -1.88 -0.72
CA PHE A 39 -6.14 -1.27 0.49
C PHE A 39 -4.99 -2.09 1.09
N ALA A 40 -5.09 -3.43 1.09
CA ALA A 40 -4.02 -4.29 1.55
C ALA A 40 -2.77 -4.19 0.66
N GLN A 41 -2.95 -4.14 -0.66
CA GLN A 41 -1.86 -3.94 -1.62
C GLN A 41 -1.15 -2.60 -1.44
N ASP A 42 -1.90 -1.55 -1.10
CA ASP A 42 -1.37 -0.21 -0.78
C ASP A 42 -0.85 -0.10 0.67
N GLY A 43 -0.67 -1.23 1.36
CA GLY A 43 0.07 -1.31 2.63
C GLY A 43 -0.75 -1.06 3.89
N ALA A 44 -2.08 -1.04 3.79
CA ALA A 44 -2.94 -0.95 4.96
C ALA A 44 -2.98 -2.27 5.75
N ASN A 45 -3.17 -2.17 7.06
CA ASN A 45 -3.68 -3.26 7.88
C ASN A 45 -5.22 -3.30 7.73
N VAL A 46 -5.76 -4.35 7.11
CA VAL A 46 -7.18 -4.41 6.74
C VAL A 46 -7.93 -5.43 7.60
N THR A 47 -9.02 -4.98 8.24
CA THR A 47 -10.03 -5.86 8.86
C THR A 47 -11.28 -5.85 7.97
N ILE A 48 -11.83 -7.03 7.69
CA ILE A 48 -13.04 -7.17 6.87
C ILE A 48 -14.20 -7.74 7.68
N THR A 49 -15.41 -7.34 7.30
CA THR A 49 -16.66 -7.98 7.71
C THR A 49 -17.65 -7.94 6.55
N GLY A 50 -18.55 -8.92 6.50
CA GLY A 50 -19.31 -9.26 5.32
C GLY A 50 -20.79 -9.41 5.60
#